data_AF-A0A7S4PTA7-F1
#
_entry.id   AF-A0A7S4PTA7-F1
#
_cell.length_a   1.000
_cell.length_b   1.000
_cell.length_c   1.000
_cell.angle_alpha   90.00
_cell.angle_beta   90.00
_cell.angle_gamma   90.00
#
_symmetry.space_group_name_H-M   'P 1'
#
loop_
_entity.id
_entity.type
_entity.pdbx_description
1 polymer ?
#
loop_
_entity_poly.entity_id
_entity_poly.type
_entity_poly.pdbx_seq_one_letter_code
_entity_poly.pdbx_strand_id
1 'polypeptide(L)'
;MGGAFGRSSAAHTLNAVCQASLEKPSATRRSPDYERMCSKQSLDEICDRAAIRLHSGSTALAALVLPGSFNPVHSEHIRSLELARSHLAGIGTTVVAAFLQPSSDDYVAGKVGAAWAMSLADRISTCELAAQANASTNGGDSWIYAWRSGQANGFAVARHVGEFLGTAVSERCGGRLSHPIEAYMVCGVDVVLRWGKWERPIHPPAVVVARPGVALPETQPGKGWHVAEGDTQPASSTQIREAIGAGRWERLLELGCEPSVVEFMRTRSESGTLFMAQ
;
A
#
# COMPACT_ATOMS: atom_id res chain seq x y z
N MET A 1 -50.99 -17.29 3.62
CA MET A 1 -50.26 -16.43 4.58
C MET A 1 -48.90 -16.13 3.98
N GLY A 2 -48.77 -15.02 3.25
CA GLY A 2 -47.55 -14.61 2.57
C GLY A 2 -47.00 -13.34 3.21
N GLY A 3 -45.80 -13.42 3.77
CA GLY A 3 -45.09 -12.28 4.35
C GLY A 3 -44.11 -11.69 3.34
N ALA A 4 -44.37 -10.47 2.89
CA ALA A 4 -43.48 -9.70 2.04
C ALA A 4 -42.33 -9.11 2.86
N PHE A 5 -41.09 -9.47 2.53
CA PHE A 5 -39.89 -8.80 3.05
C PHE A 5 -39.60 -7.55 2.22
N GLY A 6 -39.85 -6.37 2.82
CA GLY A 6 -39.44 -5.09 2.27
C GLY A 6 -37.94 -4.88 2.43
N ARG A 7 -37.24 -4.65 1.32
CA ARG A 7 -35.87 -4.14 1.32
C ARG A 7 -35.90 -2.65 1.63
N SER A 8 -35.38 -2.26 2.80
CA SER A 8 -35.21 -0.86 3.18
C SER A 8 -33.99 -0.26 2.49
N SER A 9 -34.20 0.81 1.73
CA SER A 9 -33.18 1.62 1.08
C SER A 9 -32.53 2.54 2.11
N ALA A 10 -31.30 2.24 2.54
CA ALA A 10 -30.49 3.10 3.38
C ALA A 10 -29.78 4.15 2.53
N ALA A 11 -30.52 5.16 2.09
CA ALA A 11 -29.95 6.39 1.56
C ALA A 11 -30.73 7.52 2.20
N HIS A 12 -30.24 8.09 3.31
CA HIS A 12 -30.46 9.49 3.72
C HIS A 12 -29.65 9.83 5.00
N THR A 13 -29.00 11.01 4.93
CA THR A 13 -28.47 11.85 6.02
C THR A 13 -26.98 11.69 6.40
N LEU A 14 -26.09 12.22 5.54
CA LEU A 14 -24.65 12.47 5.78
C LEU A 14 -24.37 13.90 6.34
N ASN A 15 -25.27 14.51 7.11
CA ASN A 15 -25.13 15.91 7.55
C ASN A 15 -25.00 16.01 9.07
N ALA A 16 -23.78 16.02 9.61
CA ALA A 16 -23.48 16.62 10.93
C ALA A 16 -21.99 16.79 11.33
N VAL A 17 -20.97 16.37 10.57
CA VAL A 17 -19.57 16.38 11.08
C VAL A 17 -18.68 17.53 10.55
N CYS A 18 -19.13 18.33 9.59
CA CYS A 18 -18.30 19.41 9.02
C CYS A 18 -18.74 20.80 9.51
N GLN A 19 -17.94 21.41 10.39
CA GLN A 19 -18.00 22.86 10.60
C GLN A 19 -17.40 23.56 9.38
N ALA A 20 -18.26 24.06 8.49
CA ALA A 20 -17.84 24.82 7.31
C ALA A 20 -17.56 26.28 7.68
N SER A 21 -16.28 26.66 7.80
CA SER A 21 -15.87 28.06 7.68
C SER A 21 -15.84 28.43 6.20
N LEU A 22 -16.74 29.32 5.79
CA LEU A 22 -16.85 29.83 4.42
C LEU A 22 -15.72 30.83 4.13
N GLU A 23 -14.54 30.35 3.75
CA GLU A 23 -13.47 31.20 3.20
C GLU A 23 -13.58 31.32 1.67
N LYS A 24 -13.26 32.52 1.14
CA LYS A 24 -13.35 32.85 -0.29
C LYS A 24 -12.39 31.99 -1.12
N PRO A 25 -12.81 31.50 -2.31
CA PRO A 25 -11.98 30.65 -3.15
C PRO A 25 -10.73 31.40 -3.65
N SER A 26 -9.57 30.97 -3.17
CA SER A 26 -8.24 31.40 -3.60
C SER A 26 -7.86 30.77 -4.94
N ALA A 27 -6.95 31.43 -5.66
CA ALA A 27 -6.50 31.16 -7.03
C ALA A 27 -6.45 29.67 -7.43
N THR A 28 -6.88 29.39 -8.67
CA THR A 28 -6.97 28.09 -9.33
C THR A 28 -5.78 27.16 -9.05
N ARG A 29 -5.85 26.40 -7.94
CA ARG A 29 -4.95 25.28 -7.71
C ARG A 29 -5.20 24.29 -8.84
N ARG A 30 -4.16 24.01 -9.64
CA ARG A 30 -4.20 22.87 -10.56
C ARG A 30 -4.51 21.65 -9.71
N SER A 31 -5.62 20.98 -10.04
CA SER A 31 -5.98 19.71 -9.43
C SER A 31 -4.76 18.79 -9.55
N PRO A 32 -4.31 18.16 -8.45
CA PRO A 32 -3.24 17.17 -8.51
C PRO A 32 -3.52 16.18 -9.64
N ASP A 33 -2.49 15.78 -10.38
CA ASP A 33 -2.66 14.75 -11.41
C ASP A 33 -2.83 13.38 -10.71
N TYR A 34 -4.05 13.16 -10.21
CA TYR A 34 -4.42 12.03 -9.37
C TYR A 34 -4.17 10.70 -10.08
N GLU A 35 -4.37 10.65 -11.40
CA GLU A 35 -4.25 9.45 -12.23
C GLU A 35 -2.81 8.95 -12.34
N ARG A 36 -1.82 9.82 -12.13
CA ARG A 36 -0.41 9.42 -12.03
C ARG A 36 -0.05 8.72 -10.73
N MET A 37 -0.88 8.82 -9.70
CA MET A 37 -0.58 8.31 -8.36
C MET A 37 -1.35 7.02 -8.07
N CYS A 38 -2.66 7.01 -8.33
CA CYS A 38 -3.52 5.82 -8.26
C CYS A 38 -4.70 5.97 -9.23
N SER A 39 -5.47 4.91 -9.47
CA SER A 39 -6.66 5.04 -10.34
C SER A 39 -7.75 5.87 -9.66
N LYS A 40 -8.54 6.60 -10.46
CA LYS A 40 -9.69 7.36 -9.95
C LYS A 40 -10.65 6.49 -9.13
N GLN A 41 -10.94 5.28 -9.60
CA GLN A 41 -11.77 4.32 -8.88
C GLN A 41 -11.19 3.99 -7.49
N SER A 42 -9.88 3.73 -7.40
CA SER A 42 -9.23 3.46 -6.10
C SER A 42 -9.37 4.66 -5.16
N LEU A 43 -9.18 5.88 -5.69
CA LEU A 43 -9.30 7.10 -4.90
C LEU A 43 -10.73 7.31 -4.38
N ASP A 44 -11.74 7.06 -5.22
CA ASP A 44 -13.15 7.15 -4.83
C ASP A 44 -13.47 6.15 -3.70
N GLU A 45 -13.02 4.90 -3.83
CA GLU A 45 -13.18 3.86 -2.79
C GLU A 45 -12.50 4.23 -1.46
N ILE A 46 -11.28 4.77 -1.52
CA ILE A 46 -10.54 5.22 -0.33
C ILE A 46 -11.27 6.38 0.35
N CYS A 47 -11.73 7.35 -0.44
CA CYS A 47 -12.45 8.51 0.06
C CYS A 47 -13.77 8.11 0.74
N ASP A 48 -14.54 7.22 0.10
CA ASP A 48 -15.80 6.74 0.67
C ASP A 48 -15.55 5.94 1.97
N ARG A 49 -14.52 5.09 2.01
CA ARG A 49 -14.12 4.38 3.24
C ARG A 49 -13.73 5.36 4.34
N ALA A 50 -12.90 6.35 4.04
CA ALA A 50 -12.48 7.36 5.02
C ALA A 50 -13.69 8.15 5.56
N ALA A 51 -14.60 8.57 4.68
CA ALA A 51 -15.83 9.25 5.07
C ALA A 51 -16.68 8.39 6.02
N ILE A 52 -16.92 7.12 5.70
CA ILE A 52 -17.67 6.18 6.56
C ILE A 52 -17.05 6.08 7.95
N ARG A 53 -15.71 5.98 8.04
CA ARG A 53 -15.00 5.85 9.32
C ARG A 53 -15.07 7.13 10.16
N LEU A 54 -14.95 8.30 9.52
CA LEU A 54 -15.14 9.59 10.20
C LEU A 54 -16.56 9.71 10.78
N HIS A 55 -17.58 9.33 10.01
CA HIS A 55 -18.97 9.34 10.48
C HIS A 55 -19.20 8.34 11.63
N SER A 56 -18.43 7.25 11.66
CA SER A 56 -18.47 6.25 12.74
C SER A 56 -17.71 6.67 14.00
N GLY A 57 -17.14 7.88 14.03
CA GLY A 57 -16.40 8.42 15.18
C GLY A 57 -14.93 8.01 15.25
N SER A 58 -14.35 7.43 14.19
CA SER A 58 -12.91 7.19 14.13
C SER A 58 -12.15 8.52 14.17
N THR A 59 -11.29 8.71 15.18
CA THR A 59 -10.47 9.92 15.35
C THR A 59 -9.06 9.80 14.78
N ALA A 60 -8.59 8.58 14.54
CA ALA A 60 -7.27 8.29 13.97
C ALA A 60 -7.42 7.47 12.69
N LEU A 61 -7.13 8.09 11.55
CA LEU A 61 -7.10 7.43 10.24
C LEU A 61 -5.66 7.31 9.76
N ALA A 62 -5.33 6.16 9.17
CA ALA A 62 -4.02 5.93 8.60
C ALA A 62 -4.06 5.36 7.17
N ALA A 63 -2.99 5.62 6.44
CA ALA A 63 -2.66 4.92 5.21
C ALA A 63 -1.32 4.18 5.40
N LEU A 64 -1.21 2.98 4.85
CA LEU A 64 0.05 2.22 4.83
C LEU A 64 0.74 2.39 3.48
N VAL A 65 2.06 2.49 3.47
CA VAL A 65 2.84 2.54 2.23
C VAL A 65 3.99 1.56 2.35
N LEU A 66 3.99 0.51 1.53
CA LEU A 66 5.11 -0.43 1.43
C LEU A 66 5.93 -0.06 0.19
N PRO A 67 7.04 0.69 0.34
CA PRO A 67 7.97 0.94 -0.75
C PRO A 67 8.81 -0.31 -1.04
N GLY A 68 9.11 -0.54 -2.31
CA GLY A 68 9.90 -1.72 -2.67
C GLY A 68 10.25 -1.77 -4.15
N SER A 69 11.14 -2.71 -4.50
CA SER A 69 11.42 -3.01 -5.90
C SER A 69 10.22 -3.69 -6.56
N PHE A 70 9.51 -4.58 -5.84
CA PHE A 70 8.41 -5.39 -6.35
C PHE A 70 8.76 -6.06 -7.68
N ASN A 71 9.87 -6.80 -7.69
CA ASN A 71 10.48 -7.35 -8.90
C ASN A 71 10.64 -8.88 -8.79
N PRO A 72 9.52 -9.65 -8.72
CA PRO A 72 8.13 -9.20 -8.69
C PRO A 72 7.54 -9.07 -7.27
N VAL A 73 6.28 -8.63 -7.18
CA VAL A 73 5.44 -8.72 -5.96
C VAL A 73 5.09 -10.19 -5.64
N HIS A 74 4.84 -10.48 -4.36
CA HIS A 74 4.49 -11.81 -3.83
C HIS A 74 3.77 -11.67 -2.48
N SER A 75 3.25 -12.77 -1.95
CA SER A 75 2.41 -12.85 -0.74
C SER A 75 3.01 -12.16 0.47
N GLU A 76 4.31 -12.29 0.72
CA GLU A 76 4.94 -11.64 1.89
C GLU A 76 4.87 -10.11 1.88
N HIS A 77 4.76 -9.48 0.69
CA HIS A 77 4.50 -8.05 0.61
C HIS A 77 3.09 -7.70 1.11
N ILE A 78 2.10 -8.50 0.70
CA ILE A 78 0.70 -8.37 1.12
C ILE A 78 0.58 -8.64 2.62
N ARG A 79 1.19 -9.74 3.09
CA ARG A 79 1.26 -10.12 4.49
C ARG A 79 1.86 -9.03 5.36
N SER A 80 2.92 -8.37 4.89
CA SER A 80 3.53 -7.24 5.62
C SER A 80 2.54 -6.08 5.84
N LEU A 81 1.72 -5.76 4.83
CA LEU A 81 0.67 -4.76 4.96
C LEU A 81 -0.41 -5.22 5.95
N GLU A 82 -0.85 -6.47 5.89
CA GLU A 82 -1.87 -7.03 6.80
C GLU A 82 -1.41 -7.02 8.27
N LEU A 83 -0.16 -7.39 8.54
CA LEU A 83 0.43 -7.32 9.88
C LEU A 83 0.49 -5.88 10.38
N ALA A 84 0.92 -4.95 9.52
CA ALA A 84 0.94 -3.53 9.87
C ALA A 84 -0.47 -2.97 10.13
N ARG A 85 -1.47 -3.36 9.33
CA ARG A 85 -2.88 -2.98 9.55
C ARG A 85 -3.39 -3.50 10.89
N SER A 86 -3.10 -4.77 11.19
CA SER A 86 -3.52 -5.40 12.44
C SER A 86 -2.87 -4.73 13.66
N HIS A 87 -1.58 -4.39 13.57
CA HIS A 87 -0.88 -3.65 14.62
C HIS A 87 -1.49 -2.26 14.86
N LEU A 88 -1.69 -1.47 13.79
CA LEU A 88 -2.30 -0.14 13.90
C LEU A 88 -3.73 -0.20 14.46
N ALA A 89 -4.53 -1.19 14.06
CA ALA A 89 -5.86 -1.41 14.62
C ALA A 89 -5.80 -1.70 16.13
N GLY A 90 -4.83 -2.49 16.58
CA GLY A 90 -4.62 -2.80 18.00
C GLY A 90 -4.31 -1.58 18.88
N ILE A 91 -3.77 -0.50 18.30
CA ILE A 91 -3.51 0.77 19.01
C ILE A 91 -4.58 1.84 18.73
N GLY A 92 -5.73 1.46 18.17
CA GLY A 92 -6.87 2.34 17.95
C GLY A 92 -6.83 3.15 16.65
N THR A 93 -5.91 2.84 15.73
CA THR A 93 -5.78 3.52 14.44
C THR A 93 -6.50 2.76 13.33
N THR A 94 -7.38 3.45 12.60
CA THR A 94 -8.14 2.84 11.49
C THR A 94 -7.40 3.01 10.16
N VAL A 95 -6.94 1.91 9.56
CA VAL A 95 -6.33 1.95 8.22
C VAL A 95 -7.41 2.04 7.14
N VAL A 96 -7.36 3.09 6.34
CA VAL A 96 -8.31 3.34 5.23
C VAL A 96 -7.75 2.96 3.85
N ALA A 97 -6.44 2.82 3.74
CA ALA A 97 -5.78 2.41 2.50
C ALA A 97 -4.40 1.82 2.79
N ALA A 98 -3.92 0.98 1.88
CA ALA A 98 -2.53 0.59 1.78
C ALA A 98 -2.05 0.68 0.33
N PHE A 99 -0.77 0.99 0.15
CA PHE A 99 -0.16 1.12 -1.15
C PHE A 99 1.08 0.24 -1.27
N LEU A 100 1.09 -0.63 -2.28
CA LEU A 100 2.30 -1.21 -2.83
C LEU A 100 2.94 -0.15 -3.73
N GLN A 101 4.17 0.27 -3.43
CA GLN A 101 4.84 1.33 -4.17
C GLN A 101 6.11 0.87 -4.89
N PRO A 102 5.99 0.43 -6.15
CA PRO A 102 7.13 0.17 -7.04
C PRO A 102 8.07 1.37 -7.18
N SER A 103 9.35 1.14 -6.90
CA SER A 103 10.45 2.10 -7.12
C SER A 103 10.70 2.32 -8.62
N SER A 104 11.47 3.35 -9.01
CA SER A 104 11.76 3.64 -10.42
C SER A 104 12.55 2.54 -11.12
N ASP A 105 12.50 2.56 -12.45
CA ASP A 105 13.28 1.63 -13.28
C ASP A 105 14.78 1.76 -13.05
N ASP A 106 15.31 2.98 -13.02
CA ASP A 106 16.73 3.22 -12.72
C ASP A 106 17.15 2.63 -11.37
N TYR A 107 16.30 2.77 -10.35
CA TYR A 107 16.58 2.22 -9.02
C TYR A 107 16.61 0.68 -9.06
N VAL A 108 15.62 0.05 -9.70
CA VAL A 108 15.55 -1.41 -9.75
C VAL A 108 16.67 -1.97 -10.64
N ALA A 109 16.91 -1.41 -11.82
CA ALA A 109 18.01 -1.79 -12.70
C ALA A 109 19.38 -1.63 -12.02
N GLY A 110 19.60 -0.54 -11.28
CA GLY A 110 20.83 -0.37 -10.48
C GLY A 110 20.98 -1.39 -9.36
N LYS A 111 19.86 -1.90 -8.81
CA LYS A 111 19.87 -2.87 -7.70
C LYS A 111 20.05 -4.32 -8.15
N VAL A 112 19.42 -4.73 -9.25
CA VAL A 112 19.39 -6.15 -9.68
C VAL A 112 20.00 -6.40 -11.07
N GLY A 113 20.41 -5.34 -11.77
CA GLY A 113 20.83 -5.39 -13.17
C GLY A 113 19.65 -5.27 -14.14
N ALA A 114 19.84 -4.57 -15.25
CA ALA A 114 18.80 -4.36 -16.27
C ALA A 114 18.25 -5.67 -16.86
N ALA A 115 19.09 -6.71 -16.97
CA ALA A 115 18.70 -8.03 -17.45
C ALA A 115 17.70 -8.77 -16.55
N TRP A 116 17.54 -8.31 -15.31
CA TRP A 116 16.64 -8.90 -14.32
C TRP A 116 15.62 -7.90 -13.77
N ALA A 117 15.59 -6.68 -14.30
CA ALA A 117 14.68 -5.63 -13.88
C ALA A 117 13.42 -5.64 -14.75
N MET A 118 12.26 -5.83 -14.16
CA MET A 118 10.97 -5.57 -14.81
C MET A 118 10.74 -4.07 -14.93
N SER A 119 10.07 -3.64 -15.99
CA SER A 119 9.67 -2.24 -16.16
C SER A 119 8.73 -1.77 -15.04
N LEU A 120 8.66 -0.47 -14.78
CA LEU A 120 7.80 0.11 -13.75
C LEU A 120 6.34 -0.19 -14.06
N ALA A 121 5.96 -0.14 -15.34
CA ALA A 121 4.61 -0.46 -15.79
C ALA A 121 4.24 -1.93 -15.49
N ASP A 122 5.15 -2.88 -15.74
CA ASP A 122 4.92 -4.30 -15.42
C ASP A 122 4.85 -4.54 -13.91
N ARG A 123 5.68 -3.83 -13.12
CA ARG A 123 5.67 -3.93 -11.65
C ARG A 123 4.41 -3.31 -11.04
N ILE A 124 3.91 -2.20 -11.59
CA ILE A 124 2.59 -1.65 -11.23
C ILE A 124 1.50 -2.68 -11.55
N SER A 125 1.50 -3.24 -12.76
CA SER A 125 0.49 -4.21 -13.19
C SER A 125 0.44 -5.44 -12.29
N THR A 126 1.60 -6.01 -11.93
CA THR A 126 1.66 -7.14 -11.00
C THR A 126 1.21 -6.77 -9.58
N CYS A 127 1.54 -5.57 -9.08
CA CYS A 127 1.00 -5.08 -7.80
C CYS A 127 -0.53 -4.93 -7.83
N GLU A 128 -1.12 -4.45 -8.93
CA GLU A 128 -2.57 -4.33 -9.07
C GLU A 128 -3.25 -5.71 -9.10
N LEU A 129 -2.69 -6.68 -9.83
CA LEU A 129 -3.16 -8.05 -9.86
C LEU A 129 -3.09 -8.71 -8.46
N ALA A 130 -2.00 -8.51 -7.72
CA ALA A 130 -1.85 -9.02 -6.37
C ALA A 130 -2.86 -8.40 -5.39
N ALA A 131 -3.09 -7.08 -5.49
CA ALA A 131 -4.08 -6.38 -4.69
C ALA A 131 -5.51 -6.86 -4.95
N GLN A 132 -5.87 -7.07 -6.22
CA GLN A 132 -7.18 -7.61 -6.61
C GLN A 132 -7.42 -9.03 -6.10
N ALA A 133 -6.40 -9.89 -6.16
CA ALA A 133 -6.47 -11.23 -5.61
C ALA A 133 -6.70 -11.20 -4.08
N ASN A 134 -5.98 -10.34 -3.36
CA ASN A 134 -6.16 -10.16 -1.92
C ASN A 134 -7.58 -9.65 -1.55
N ALA A 135 -8.16 -8.74 -2.34
CA ALA A 135 -9.53 -8.29 -2.12
C ALA A 135 -10.53 -9.45 -2.22
N SER A 136 -10.32 -10.35 -3.19
CA SER A 136 -11.18 -11.52 -3.41
C SER A 136 -11.16 -12.50 -2.24
N THR A 137 -10.01 -12.65 -1.57
CA THR A 137 -9.89 -13.49 -0.36
C THR A 137 -10.41 -12.81 0.91
N ASN A 138 -10.50 -11.48 0.93
CA ASN A 138 -10.94 -10.67 2.08
C ASN A 138 -12.41 -10.24 1.98
N GLY A 139 -13.28 -11.11 1.46
CA GLY A 139 -14.72 -10.83 1.36
C GLY A 139 -15.06 -9.62 0.48
N GLY A 140 -14.17 -9.25 -0.45
CA GLY A 140 -14.32 -8.11 -1.33
C GLY A 140 -13.84 -6.76 -0.77
N ASP A 141 -13.27 -6.69 0.45
CA ASP A 141 -12.68 -5.45 0.97
C ASP A 141 -11.36 -5.14 0.25
N SER A 142 -11.45 -4.38 -0.84
CA SER A 142 -10.28 -3.87 -1.57
C SER A 142 -9.66 -2.70 -0.81
N TRP A 143 -8.60 -2.92 -0.05
CA TRP A 143 -7.93 -1.87 0.75
C TRP A 143 -6.45 -1.69 0.40
N ILE A 144 -5.88 -2.58 -0.40
CA ILE A 144 -4.52 -2.51 -0.93
C ILE A 144 -4.60 -2.02 -2.38
N TYR A 145 -3.73 -1.09 -2.77
CA TYR A 145 -3.70 -0.51 -4.10
C TYR A 145 -2.25 -0.39 -4.59
N ALA A 146 -2.05 -0.16 -5.89
CA ALA A 146 -0.74 0.19 -6.42
C ALA A 146 -0.54 1.71 -6.44
N TRP A 147 0.63 2.17 -6.00
CA TRP A 147 1.07 3.55 -6.12
C TRP A 147 2.03 3.71 -7.31
N ARG A 148 1.68 4.58 -8.25
CA ARG A 148 2.23 4.58 -9.61
C ARG A 148 3.39 5.57 -9.84
N SER A 149 3.86 6.27 -8.81
CA SER A 149 4.80 7.39 -8.99
C SER A 149 6.24 7.01 -9.35
N GLY A 150 6.66 5.76 -9.09
CA GLY A 150 8.06 5.34 -9.29
C GLY A 150 9.08 5.98 -8.33
N GLN A 151 8.67 6.70 -7.29
CA GLN A 151 9.62 7.39 -6.40
C GLN A 151 10.40 6.39 -5.52
N ALA A 152 11.74 6.44 -5.52
CA ALA A 152 12.55 5.45 -4.78
C ALA A 152 12.71 5.75 -3.27
N ASN A 153 12.38 6.95 -2.81
CA ASN A 153 12.51 7.33 -1.39
C ASN A 153 11.21 7.03 -0.64
N GLY A 154 11.19 5.90 0.08
CA GLY A 154 10.02 5.41 0.83
C GLY A 154 9.44 6.40 1.84
N PHE A 155 10.29 7.10 2.61
CA PHE A 155 9.83 8.11 3.57
C PHE A 155 9.16 9.30 2.87
N ALA A 156 9.74 9.78 1.77
CA ALA A 156 9.15 10.86 1.00
C ALA A 156 7.81 10.44 0.38
N VAL A 157 7.69 9.18 -0.08
CA VAL A 157 6.44 8.64 -0.63
C VAL A 157 5.36 8.57 0.45
N ALA A 158 5.65 8.02 1.63
CA ALA A 158 4.66 7.96 2.70
C ALA A 158 4.11 9.34 3.03
N ARG A 159 4.97 10.36 3.17
CA ARG A 159 4.54 11.75 3.35
C ARG A 159 3.65 12.24 2.21
N HIS A 160 4.04 12.02 0.96
CA HIS A 160 3.24 12.44 -0.20
C HIS A 160 1.87 11.75 -0.25
N VAL A 161 1.78 10.46 0.11
CA VAL A 161 0.50 9.72 0.21
C VAL A 161 -0.40 10.35 1.26
N GLY A 162 0.14 10.71 2.43
CA GLY A 162 -0.62 11.39 3.49
C GLY A 162 -1.18 12.75 3.04
N GLU A 163 -0.33 13.57 2.40
CA GLU A 163 -0.73 14.87 1.84
C GLU A 163 -1.79 14.73 0.73
N PHE A 164 -1.60 13.74 -0.14
CA PHE A 164 -2.50 13.40 -1.24
C PHE A 164 -3.89 12.98 -0.74
N LEU A 165 -3.95 12.00 0.15
CA LEU A 165 -5.21 11.52 0.71
C LEU A 165 -5.87 12.56 1.61
N GLY A 166 -5.08 13.28 2.41
CA GLY A 166 -5.60 14.37 3.24
C GLY A 166 -6.32 15.43 2.41
N THR A 167 -5.77 15.78 1.25
CA THR A 167 -6.40 16.70 0.29
C THR A 167 -7.67 16.10 -0.30
N ALA A 168 -7.57 14.92 -0.93
CA ALA A 168 -8.70 14.30 -1.64
C ALA A 168 -9.89 14.01 -0.71
N VAL A 169 -9.63 13.50 0.49
CA VAL A 169 -10.69 13.19 1.46
C VAL A 169 -11.31 14.48 2.04
N SER A 170 -10.52 15.53 2.28
CA SER A 170 -11.07 16.84 2.70
C SER A 170 -12.00 17.44 1.64
N GLU A 171 -11.59 17.39 0.37
CA GLU A 171 -12.41 17.86 -0.76
C GLU A 171 -13.71 17.07 -0.85
N ARG A 172 -13.65 15.73 -0.74
CA ARG A 172 -14.82 14.85 -0.77
C ARG A 172 -15.78 15.08 0.40
N CYS A 173 -15.25 15.34 1.59
CA CYS A 173 -16.05 15.58 2.79
C CYS A 173 -16.57 17.01 2.91
N GLY A 174 -16.26 17.90 1.95
CA GLY A 174 -16.73 19.28 1.96
C GLY A 174 -16.11 20.15 3.05
N GLY A 175 -14.91 19.82 3.52
CA GLY A 175 -14.23 20.58 4.58
C GLY A 175 -12.91 19.97 5.04
N ARG A 176 -12.18 20.72 5.86
CA ARG A 176 -10.92 20.26 6.45
C ARG A 176 -11.19 19.13 7.44
N LEU A 177 -10.46 18.03 7.32
CA LEU A 177 -10.48 16.96 8.31
C LEU A 177 -10.01 17.49 9.68
N SER A 178 -10.71 17.10 10.75
CA SER A 178 -10.30 17.41 12.12
C SER A 178 -8.94 16.81 12.46
N HIS A 179 -8.66 15.63 11.91
CA HIS A 179 -7.38 14.94 12.02
C HIS A 179 -6.92 14.51 10.62
N PRO A 180 -5.67 14.81 10.23
CA PRO A 180 -5.16 14.37 8.93
C PRO A 180 -5.03 12.85 8.89
N ILE A 181 -5.13 12.27 7.69
CA ILE A 181 -4.79 10.87 7.47
C ILE A 181 -3.26 10.74 7.58
N GLU A 182 -2.79 10.00 8.58
CA GLU A 182 -1.36 9.79 8.80
C GLU A 182 -0.86 8.59 7.96
N ALA A 183 0.15 8.83 7.13
CA ALA A 183 0.72 7.78 6.31
C ALA A 183 1.94 7.14 6.99
N TYR A 184 1.93 5.82 7.12
CA TYR A 184 2.98 5.02 7.73
C TYR A 184 3.78 4.29 6.66
N MET A 185 5.11 4.40 6.71
CA MET A 185 5.97 3.54 5.90
C MET A 185 5.98 2.12 6.51
N VAL A 186 5.67 1.11 5.73
CA VAL A 186 5.82 -0.30 6.13
C VAL A 186 7.17 -0.79 5.65
N CYS A 187 7.95 -1.45 6.51
CA CYS A 187 9.26 -1.96 6.15
C CYS A 187 9.64 -3.21 6.94
N GLY A 188 10.62 -3.96 6.43
CA GLY A 188 11.25 -5.05 7.18
C GLY A 188 12.36 -4.53 8.11
N VAL A 189 12.81 -5.42 9.01
CA VAL A 189 13.93 -5.16 9.93
C VAL A 189 15.22 -4.76 9.19
N ASP A 190 15.41 -5.22 7.96
CA ASP A 190 16.58 -4.88 7.13
C ASP A 190 16.72 -3.37 6.87
N VAL A 191 15.60 -2.65 6.78
CA VAL A 191 15.60 -1.18 6.62
C VAL A 191 16.05 -0.50 7.91
N VAL A 192 15.59 -0.98 9.06
CA VAL A 192 16.00 -0.46 10.38
C VAL A 192 17.50 -0.63 10.57
N LEU A 193 18.01 -1.84 10.32
CA LEU A 193 19.42 -2.17 10.47
C LEU A 193 20.30 -1.36 9.52
N ARG A 194 19.88 -1.19 8.26
CA ARG A 194 20.61 -0.38 7.28
C ARG A 194 20.65 1.10 7.65
N TRP A 195 19.56 1.62 8.20
CA TRP A 195 19.48 3.04 8.53
C TRP A 195 20.25 3.39 9.81
N GLY A 196 20.33 2.46 10.77
CA GLY A 196 21.16 2.61 11.97
C GLY A 196 20.73 3.75 12.91
N LYS A 197 19.47 4.18 12.84
CA LYS A 197 18.91 5.31 13.62
C LYS A 197 17.64 4.91 14.39
N TRP A 198 17.59 3.67 14.87
CA TRP A 198 16.43 3.09 15.57
C TRP A 198 15.93 3.93 16.75
N GLU A 199 16.84 4.46 17.57
CA GLU A 199 16.52 5.26 18.76
C GLU A 199 16.04 6.68 18.43
N ARG A 200 16.24 7.14 17.18
CA ARG A 200 15.87 8.49 16.78
C ARG A 200 14.39 8.52 16.40
N PRO A 201 13.68 9.62 16.73
CA PRO A 201 12.32 9.80 16.25
C PRO A 201 12.30 9.89 14.73
N ILE A 202 11.20 9.43 14.13
CA ILE A 202 11.07 9.35 12.68
C ILE A 202 9.80 10.04 12.21
N HIS A 203 9.88 10.66 11.04
CA HIS A 203 8.72 11.24 10.40
C HIS A 203 8.89 11.14 8.87
N PRO A 204 7.90 10.59 8.13
CA PRO A 204 6.65 9.99 8.63
C PRO A 204 6.89 8.77 9.54
N PRO A 205 5.90 8.36 10.36
CA PRO A 205 6.03 7.16 11.18
C PRO A 205 6.21 5.91 10.30
N ALA A 206 6.71 4.84 10.90
CA ALA A 206 6.91 3.57 10.21
C ALA A 206 6.46 2.39 11.05
N VAL A 207 5.91 1.38 10.37
CA VAL A 207 5.63 0.06 10.94
C VAL A 207 6.68 -0.92 10.42
N VAL A 208 7.48 -1.44 11.34
CA VAL A 208 8.48 -2.46 11.09
C VAL A 208 7.84 -3.82 11.28
N VAL A 209 7.85 -4.64 10.24
CA VAL A 209 7.38 -6.03 10.29
C VAL A 209 8.56 -6.91 10.69
N ALA A 210 8.48 -7.50 11.88
CA ALA A 210 9.47 -8.45 12.35
C ALA A 210 9.44 -9.72 11.48
N ARG A 211 10.61 -10.33 11.25
CA ARG A 211 10.73 -11.60 10.53
C ARG A 211 11.33 -12.66 11.44
N PRO A 212 10.89 -13.92 11.37
CA PRO A 212 11.52 -15.01 12.10
C PRO A 212 13.03 -15.06 11.85
N GLY A 213 13.81 -15.15 12.93
CA GLY A 213 15.27 -15.26 12.89
C GLY A 213 16.03 -13.94 12.68
N VAL A 214 15.34 -12.80 12.56
CA VAL A 214 16.00 -11.48 12.46
C VAL A 214 15.67 -10.66 13.70
N ALA A 215 16.67 -10.47 14.57
CA ALA A 215 16.51 -9.66 15.78
C ALA A 215 16.42 -8.16 15.43
N LEU A 216 15.49 -7.46 16.08
CA LEU A 216 15.49 -6.00 16.15
C LEU A 216 16.64 -5.52 17.04
N PRO A 217 17.07 -4.24 16.91
CA PRO A 217 17.99 -3.66 17.87
C PRO A 217 17.45 -3.78 19.31
N GLU A 218 18.32 -4.10 20.27
CA GLU A 218 17.94 -4.28 21.68
C GLU A 218 17.46 -2.99 22.36
N THR A 219 17.81 -1.83 21.79
CA THR A 219 17.45 -0.53 22.35
C THR A 219 16.00 -0.16 22.03
N GLN A 220 15.42 0.74 22.83
CA GLN A 220 14.04 1.15 22.60
C GLN A 220 13.93 1.97 21.30
N PRO A 221 12.90 1.71 20.47
CA PRO A 221 12.62 2.56 19.32
C PRO A 221 12.40 4.01 19.71
N GLY A 222 12.90 4.92 18.89
CA GLY A 222 12.48 6.31 18.93
C GLY A 222 10.99 6.48 18.58
N LYS A 223 10.43 7.65 18.91
CA LYS A 223 9.02 7.97 18.60
C LYS A 223 8.72 7.84 17.10
N GLY A 224 7.60 7.20 16.78
CA GLY A 224 7.12 7.01 15.40
C GLY A 224 7.50 5.67 14.78
N TRP A 225 8.33 4.88 15.46
CA TRP A 225 8.51 3.47 15.13
C TRP A 225 7.44 2.61 15.79
N HIS A 226 6.86 1.73 15.00
CA HIS A 226 5.90 0.72 15.42
C HIS A 226 6.45 -0.64 15.03
N VAL A 227 6.21 -1.67 15.85
CA VAL A 227 6.66 -3.04 15.57
C VAL A 227 5.45 -3.93 15.43
N ALA A 228 5.22 -4.44 14.22
CA ALA A 228 4.22 -5.44 13.95
C ALA A 228 4.86 -6.84 14.02
N GLU A 229 4.31 -7.68 14.88
CA GLU A 229 4.68 -9.08 15.01
C GLU A 229 3.71 -9.97 14.25
N GLY A 230 4.22 -11.10 13.76
CA GLY A 230 3.41 -12.15 13.16
C GLY A 230 4.23 -13.05 12.24
N ASP A 231 3.60 -14.14 11.81
CA ASP A 231 4.25 -15.11 10.94
C ASP A 231 4.41 -14.57 9.52
N THR A 232 5.62 -14.70 9.00
CA THR A 232 6.03 -14.41 7.62
C THR A 232 6.75 -15.63 7.05
N GLN A 233 6.59 -15.92 5.77
CA GLN A 233 7.33 -16.97 5.08
C GLN A 233 8.67 -16.46 4.52
N PRO A 234 9.69 -17.31 4.36
CA PRO A 234 10.98 -16.93 3.79
C PRO A 234 10.93 -16.83 2.25
N ALA A 235 9.93 -16.14 1.68
CA ALA A 235 9.85 -15.90 0.25
C ALA A 235 10.58 -14.60 -0.11
N SER A 236 11.42 -14.66 -1.15
CA SER A 236 12.15 -13.50 -1.66
C SER A 236 11.97 -13.34 -3.17
N SER A 237 11.93 -12.09 -3.64
CA SER A 237 11.94 -11.78 -5.08
C SER A 237 13.17 -12.38 -5.80
N THR A 238 14.29 -12.63 -5.10
CA THR A 238 15.47 -13.26 -5.70
C THR A 238 15.18 -14.72 -6.10
N GLN A 239 14.62 -15.52 -5.20
CA GLN A 239 14.23 -16.91 -5.51
C GLN A 239 13.18 -16.96 -6.63
N ILE A 240 12.26 -16.00 -6.67
CA ILE A 240 11.26 -15.90 -7.73
C ILE A 240 11.93 -15.63 -9.09
N ARG A 241 12.87 -14.68 -9.18
CA ARG A 241 13.59 -14.39 -10.44
C ARG A 241 14.43 -15.59 -10.90
N GLU A 242 15.09 -16.30 -9.99
CA GLU A 242 15.81 -17.53 -10.31
C GLU A 242 14.87 -18.61 -10.86
N ALA A 243 13.66 -18.75 -10.31
CA ALA A 243 12.66 -19.68 -10.81
C ALA A 243 12.15 -19.28 -12.21
N ILE A 244 11.94 -17.97 -12.47
CA ILE A 244 11.59 -17.43 -13.79
C ILE A 244 12.69 -17.75 -14.81
N GLY A 245 13.96 -17.46 -14.49
CA GLY A 245 15.08 -17.74 -15.39
C GLY A 245 15.26 -19.23 -15.72
N ALA A 246 14.81 -20.12 -14.83
CA ALA A 246 14.80 -21.56 -15.01
C ALA A 246 13.50 -22.10 -15.64
N GLY A 247 12.54 -21.25 -16.03
CA GLY A 247 11.24 -21.67 -16.57
C GLY A 247 10.34 -22.43 -15.58
N ARG A 248 10.59 -22.32 -14.27
CA ARG A 248 9.88 -23.06 -13.21
C ARG A 248 8.66 -22.29 -12.71
N TRP A 249 7.65 -22.12 -13.56
CA TRP A 249 6.47 -21.30 -13.25
C TRP A 249 5.65 -21.79 -12.04
N GLU A 250 5.48 -23.10 -11.87
CA GLU A 250 4.77 -23.66 -10.70
C GLU A 250 5.45 -23.30 -9.37
N ARG A 251 6.78 -23.17 -9.40
CA ARG A 251 7.55 -22.77 -8.22
C ARG A 251 7.21 -21.36 -7.75
N LEU A 252 6.71 -20.48 -8.62
CA LEU A 252 6.28 -19.14 -8.22
C LEU A 252 5.04 -19.19 -7.34
N LEU A 253 4.09 -20.10 -7.62
CA LEU A 253 2.91 -20.30 -6.79
C LEU A 253 3.31 -20.78 -5.39
N GLU A 254 4.24 -21.73 -5.31
CA GLU A 254 4.80 -22.23 -4.05
C GLU A 254 5.56 -21.13 -3.26
N LEU A 255 6.17 -20.18 -3.97
CA LEU A 255 6.82 -19.00 -3.39
C LEU A 255 5.83 -17.86 -3.06
N GLY A 256 4.53 -18.09 -3.23
CA GLY A 256 3.47 -17.16 -2.85
C GLY A 256 3.19 -16.06 -3.87
N CYS A 257 3.54 -16.24 -5.14
CA CYS A 257 2.99 -15.39 -6.20
C CYS A 257 1.53 -15.76 -6.47
N GLU A 258 0.69 -14.73 -6.65
CA GLU A 258 -0.70 -14.94 -7.05
C GLU A 258 -0.80 -15.54 -8.45
N PRO A 259 -1.76 -16.45 -8.75
CA PRO A 259 -1.88 -17.07 -10.06
C PRO A 259 -1.97 -16.09 -11.22
N SER A 260 -2.71 -14.99 -11.05
CA SER A 260 -2.84 -13.93 -12.06
C SER A 260 -1.51 -13.20 -12.32
N VAL A 261 -0.69 -13.03 -11.28
CA VAL A 261 0.66 -12.46 -11.37
C VAL A 261 1.60 -13.42 -12.09
N VAL A 262 1.53 -14.72 -11.79
CA VAL A 262 2.34 -15.74 -12.48
C VAL A 262 2.02 -15.78 -13.97
N GLU A 263 0.75 -15.80 -14.33
CA GLU A 263 0.32 -15.85 -15.74
C GLU A 263 0.73 -14.61 -16.52
N PHE A 264 0.61 -13.43 -15.91
CA PHE A 264 1.11 -12.18 -16.48
C PHE A 264 2.61 -12.26 -16.76
N MET A 265 3.41 -12.70 -15.78
CA MET A 265 4.86 -12.79 -15.94
C MET A 265 5.26 -13.85 -16.97
N ARG A 266 4.57 -15.00 -17.02
CA ARG A 266 4.78 -16.04 -18.03
C ARG A 266 4.58 -15.49 -19.44
N THR A 267 3.45 -14.84 -19.69
CA THR A 267 3.12 -14.22 -20.99
C THR A 267 4.18 -13.19 -21.41
N ARG A 268 4.63 -12.33 -20.47
CA ARG A 268 5.67 -11.34 -20.74
C ARG A 268 7.04 -11.99 -20.98
N SER A 269 7.34 -13.10 -20.32
CA SER A 269 8.60 -13.84 -20.49
C SER A 269 8.65 -14.54 -21.85
N GLU A 270 7.56 -15.19 -22.26
CA GLU A 270 7.46 -15.89 -23.56
C GLU A 270 7.56 -14.93 -24.75
N SER A 271 7.11 -13.69 -24.56
CA SER A 271 7.26 -12.62 -25.56
C SER A 271 8.61 -11.89 -25.50
N GLY A 272 9.50 -12.25 -24.58
CA GLY A 272 10.81 -11.61 -24.41
C GLY A 272 10.75 -10.17 -23.90
N THR A 273 9.69 -9.81 -23.17
CA THR A 273 9.41 -8.43 -22.74
C THR A 273 9.33 -8.25 -21.22
N LEU A 274 9.52 -9.33 -20.45
CA LEU A 274 9.42 -9.28 -18.98
C LEU A 274 10.52 -8.42 -18.33
N PHE A 275 11.75 -8.47 -18.86
CA PHE A 275 12.89 -7.73 -18.33
C PHE A 275 13.33 -6.64 -19.30
N MET A 276 13.86 -5.54 -18.78
CA MET A 276 14.19 -4.32 -19.54
C MET A 276 15.34 -4.51 -20.54
N ALA A 277 16.24 -5.47 -20.30
CA ALA A 277 17.30 -5.83 -21.22
C ALA A 277 17.25 -7.34 -21.49
N GLN A 278 16.95 -7.71 -22.73
CA GLN A 278 17.07 -9.09 -23.23
C GLN A 278 17.90 -9.09 -24.51
#